data_AF-A0A7V1LSN0-F1
#
_entry.id   AF-A0A7V1LSN0-F1
#
_cell.length_a   1.000
_cell.length_b   1.000
_cell.length_c   1.000
_cell.angle_alpha   90.00
_cell.angle_beta   90.00
_cell.angle_gamma   90.00
#
_symmetry.space_group_name_H-M   'P 1'
#
loop_
_entity.id
_entity.type
_entity.pdbx_description
1 polymer ?
#
loop_
_entity_poly.entity_id
_entity_poly.type
_entity_poly.pdbx_seq_one_letter_code
_entity_poly.pdbx_strand_id
1 'polypeptide(L)'
;MKNNITTYEDFKTRFKLLASKHKHLVVNTLSNIFTMRLIGNKTHGDLAEIGMVEFINQFMYDFKSIHVGKDKFRAKEHEEDILIINEITKTEIPVSLKAYGDGPLQLSTDSSQKLFPFLVSQGKNITDKKKIEQIFKSKEFEDFDTINIMPLIYDEKKQRCNIMIFDHKKAIKNTSRIIFVDKNKRFNLTTQKVIGGKGRKHPIFMFVDSKGNYICEVRYGGASANALQRGLWTHTKNAISYFDSLTNGWIDYSHNHTLVKLFSLALNSSEKGHGLANDILQKDIDDLKKI
;
A
#
# COMPACT_ATOMS: atom_id res chain seq x y z
N MET A 1 -29.47 -5.84 -11.03
CA MET A 1 -28.64 -6.31 -9.89
C MET A 1 -27.82 -5.14 -9.40
N LYS A 2 -28.06 -4.63 -8.19
CA LYS A 2 -27.19 -3.60 -7.58
C LYS A 2 -25.82 -4.26 -7.36
N ASN A 3 -24.78 -3.74 -8.01
CA ASN A 3 -23.41 -4.14 -7.69
C ASN A 3 -23.19 -3.81 -6.22
N ASN A 4 -23.04 -4.82 -5.36
CA ASN A 4 -22.55 -4.63 -4.00
C ASN A 4 -21.07 -4.24 -4.10
N ILE A 5 -20.81 -2.94 -4.27
CA ILE A 5 -19.49 -2.35 -4.11
C ILE A 5 -19.09 -2.64 -2.65
N THR A 6 -17.93 -3.27 -2.43
CA THR A 6 -17.43 -3.47 -1.06
C THR A 6 -17.13 -2.11 -0.43
N THR A 7 -17.21 -1.98 0.89
CA THR A 7 -17.05 -0.68 1.57
C THR A 7 -15.74 0.04 1.20
N TYR A 8 -14.66 -0.71 0.99
CA TYR A 8 -13.39 -0.14 0.54
C TYR A 8 -13.39 0.31 -0.94
N GLU A 9 -14.10 -0.38 -1.83
CA GLU A 9 -14.26 0.06 -3.23
C GLU A 9 -15.06 1.37 -3.33
N ASP A 10 -16.05 1.56 -2.45
CA ASP A 10 -16.77 2.84 -2.34
C ASP A 10 -15.81 3.94 -1.88
N PHE A 11 -15.05 3.71 -0.80
CA PHE A 11 -14.01 4.64 -0.35
C PHE A 11 -13.03 5.02 -1.48
N LYS A 12 -12.49 4.05 -2.21
CA LYS A 12 -11.58 4.30 -3.34
C LYS A 12 -12.24 5.13 -4.45
N THR A 13 -13.50 4.85 -4.75
CA THR A 13 -14.27 5.59 -5.76
C THR A 13 -14.46 7.04 -5.34
N ARG A 14 -14.83 7.28 -4.08
CA ARG A 14 -15.02 8.61 -3.49
C ARG A 14 -13.71 9.39 -3.43
N PHE A 15 -12.61 8.72 -3.05
CA PHE A 15 -11.28 9.32 -3.05
C PHE A 15 -10.86 9.76 -4.45
N LYS A 16 -11.02 8.89 -5.46
CA LYS A 16 -10.70 9.23 -6.86
C LYS A 16 -11.50 10.41 -7.39
N LEU A 17 -12.78 10.47 -7.03
CA LEU A 17 -13.66 11.56 -7.41
C LEU A 17 -13.18 12.88 -6.80
N LEU A 18 -12.82 12.87 -5.51
CA LEU A 18 -12.20 14.02 -4.83
C LEU A 18 -10.89 14.41 -5.53
N ALA A 19 -9.98 13.47 -5.77
CA ALA A 19 -8.71 13.72 -6.43
C ALA A 19 -8.87 14.27 -7.86
N SER A 20 -9.95 13.90 -8.56
CA SER A 20 -10.27 14.42 -9.89
C SER A 20 -10.80 15.86 -9.83
N LYS A 21 -11.59 16.21 -8.81
CA LYS A 21 -12.24 17.52 -8.69
C LYS A 21 -11.38 18.57 -7.98
N HIS A 22 -10.66 18.15 -6.94
CA HIS A 22 -9.89 18.99 -6.03
C HIS A 22 -8.45 18.48 -5.94
N LYS A 23 -7.78 18.36 -7.10
CA LYS A 23 -6.42 17.82 -7.21
C LYS A 23 -5.43 18.57 -6.31
N HIS A 24 -5.62 19.88 -6.10
CA HIS A 24 -4.75 20.71 -5.26
C HIS A 24 -4.69 20.24 -3.81
N LEU A 25 -5.81 19.76 -3.24
CA LEU A 25 -5.86 19.25 -1.87
C LEU A 25 -4.97 18.01 -1.73
N VAL A 26 -5.08 17.08 -2.67
CA VAL A 26 -4.27 15.86 -2.72
C VAL A 26 -2.79 16.19 -2.91
N VAL A 27 -2.49 17.12 -3.83
CA VAL A 27 -1.11 17.58 -4.08
C VAL A 27 -0.51 18.19 -2.82
N ASN A 28 -1.23 19.09 -2.14
CA ASN A 28 -0.77 19.75 -0.93
C ASN A 28 -0.42 18.73 0.16
N THR A 29 -1.36 17.83 0.48
CA THR A 29 -1.17 16.83 1.54
C THR A 29 -0.04 15.86 1.21
N LEU A 30 -0.01 15.28 0.00
CA LEU A 30 1.05 14.34 -0.37
C LEU A 30 2.42 15.03 -0.43
N SER A 31 2.50 16.27 -0.91
CA SER A 31 3.75 17.04 -0.89
C SER A 31 4.28 17.23 0.53
N ASN A 32 3.39 17.55 1.47
CA ASN A 32 3.74 17.69 2.87
C ASN A 32 4.19 16.36 3.48
N ILE A 33 3.48 15.25 3.19
CA ILE A 33 3.88 13.90 3.64
C ILE A 33 5.28 13.53 3.11
N PHE A 34 5.55 13.70 1.81
CA PHE A 34 6.85 13.32 1.24
C PHE A 34 7.97 14.28 1.61
N THR A 35 7.67 15.54 1.94
CA THR A 35 8.63 16.47 2.55
C THR A 35 9.20 15.91 3.86
N MET A 36 8.43 15.14 4.62
CA MET A 36 8.88 14.58 5.90
C MET A 36 10.03 13.59 5.76
N ARG A 37 10.32 13.11 4.56
CA ARG A 37 11.54 12.33 4.30
C ARG A 37 12.82 13.13 4.56
N LEU A 38 12.77 14.46 4.45
CA LEU A 38 13.88 15.34 4.84
C LEU A 38 14.19 15.28 6.34
N ILE A 39 13.19 14.93 7.17
CA ILE A 39 13.35 14.74 8.62
C ILE A 39 13.86 13.32 8.90
N GLY A 40 13.30 12.30 8.24
CA GLY A 40 13.80 10.94 8.36
C GLY A 40 13.04 9.88 7.58
N ASN A 41 13.77 8.89 7.07
CA ASN A 41 13.22 7.78 6.28
C ASN A 41 12.32 6.82 7.07
N LYS A 42 12.36 6.77 8.41
CA LYS A 42 11.40 5.97 9.19
C LYS A 42 10.16 6.79 9.53
N THR A 43 10.40 8.03 9.97
CA THR A 43 9.39 8.98 10.42
C THR A 43 8.35 9.34 9.36
N HIS A 44 8.71 9.34 8.07
CA HIS A 44 7.74 9.67 7.01
C HIS A 44 6.59 8.66 6.90
N GLY A 45 6.78 7.39 7.29
CA GLY A 45 5.72 6.39 7.29
C GLY A 45 4.68 6.70 8.37
N ASP A 46 5.13 6.87 9.61
CA ASP A 46 4.27 7.23 10.74
C ASP A 46 3.54 8.58 10.48
N LEU A 47 4.23 9.56 9.89
CA LEU A 47 3.62 10.85 9.54
C LEU A 47 2.67 10.76 8.35
N ALA A 48 2.86 9.81 7.44
CA ALA A 48 1.91 9.55 6.36
C ALA A 48 0.59 9.00 6.91
N GLU A 49 0.63 8.18 7.96
CA GLU A 49 -0.56 7.69 8.66
C GLU A 49 -1.36 8.86 9.24
N ILE A 50 -0.71 9.73 10.01
CA ILE A 50 -1.33 10.91 10.61
C ILE A 50 -1.87 11.86 9.52
N GLY A 51 -1.06 12.15 8.49
CA GLY A 51 -1.43 13.05 7.42
C GLY A 51 -2.63 12.55 6.60
N MET A 52 -2.73 11.23 6.34
CA MET A 52 -3.88 10.65 5.63
C MET A 52 -5.13 10.55 6.50
N VAL A 53 -4.98 10.28 7.80
CA VAL A 53 -6.11 10.34 8.75
C VAL A 53 -6.72 11.74 8.73
N GLU A 54 -5.87 12.77 8.84
CA GLU A 54 -6.33 14.15 8.84
C GLU A 54 -6.90 14.56 7.49
N PHE A 55 -6.29 14.13 6.37
CA PHE A 55 -6.84 14.36 5.04
C PHE A 55 -8.27 13.83 4.89
N ILE A 56 -8.52 12.60 5.35
CA ILE A 56 -9.86 11.99 5.27
C ILE A 56 -10.84 12.82 6.10
N ASN A 57 -10.49 13.14 7.35
CA ASN A 57 -11.34 13.92 8.26
C ASN A 57 -11.64 15.33 7.73
N GLN A 58 -10.69 15.98 7.06
CA GLN A 58 -10.84 17.34 6.58
C GLN A 58 -11.60 17.42 5.24
N PHE A 59 -11.39 16.46 4.35
CA PHE A 59 -11.78 16.60 2.94
C PHE A 59 -12.75 15.53 2.42
N MET A 60 -13.02 14.45 3.16
CA MET A 60 -13.93 13.39 2.73
C MET A 60 -15.15 13.28 3.64
N TYR A 61 -16.16 14.13 3.40
CA TYR A 61 -17.35 14.28 4.26
C TYR A 61 -18.15 13.00 4.60
N ASP A 62 -18.09 11.98 3.74
CA ASP A 62 -18.79 10.70 3.98
C ASP A 62 -17.96 9.74 4.86
N PHE A 63 -16.75 10.13 5.25
CA PHE A 63 -15.80 9.29 5.95
C PHE A 63 -15.12 10.02 7.11
N LYS A 64 -14.93 9.28 8.19
CA LYS A 64 -14.04 9.62 9.28
C LYS A 64 -12.86 8.67 9.28
N SER A 65 -11.70 9.12 9.75
CA SER A 65 -10.55 8.26 9.96
C SER A 65 -9.98 8.48 11.36
N ILE A 66 -9.47 7.40 11.95
CA ILE A 66 -8.70 7.46 13.19
C ILE A 66 -7.35 6.77 12.99
N HIS A 67 -6.31 7.35 13.61
CA HIS A 67 -5.03 6.68 13.73
C HIS A 67 -5.14 5.60 14.80
N VAL A 68 -4.82 4.36 14.45
CA VAL A 68 -4.97 3.21 15.35
C VAL A 68 -3.78 3.13 16.32
N GLY A 69 -2.61 3.62 15.90
CA GLY A 69 -1.40 3.69 16.72
C GLY A 69 -0.97 2.33 17.30
N LYS A 70 0.03 2.34 18.18
CA LYS A 70 0.48 1.13 18.91
C LYS A 70 -0.23 0.94 20.26
N ASP A 71 -0.84 1.99 20.81
CA ASP A 71 -1.32 1.98 22.20
C ASP A 71 -2.79 1.57 22.36
N LYS A 72 -3.66 1.79 21.36
CA LYS A 72 -5.11 1.49 21.48
C LYS A 72 -5.50 0.04 21.21
N PHE A 73 -4.67 -0.71 20.49
CA PHE A 73 -4.94 -2.12 20.14
C PHE A 73 -3.75 -3.00 20.54
N ARG A 74 -3.62 -3.26 21.85
CA ARG A 74 -2.64 -4.23 22.40
C ARG A 74 -2.90 -5.68 21.98
N ALA A 75 -3.98 -5.94 21.24
CA ALA A 75 -4.27 -7.20 20.57
C ALA A 75 -4.47 -6.94 19.06
N LYS A 76 -3.41 -6.62 18.32
CA LYS A 76 -3.49 -6.56 16.85
C LYS A 76 -3.65 -7.98 16.31
N GLU A 77 -4.86 -8.35 15.86
CA GLU A 77 -5.05 -9.54 15.02
C GLU A 77 -4.56 -9.28 13.58
N HIS A 78 -4.53 -8.02 13.13
CA HIS A 78 -4.11 -7.60 11.78
C HIS A 78 -3.17 -6.37 11.75
N GLU A 79 -2.41 -6.20 10.66
CA GLU A 79 -1.39 -5.15 10.43
C GLU A 79 -2.04 -3.84 9.94
N GLU A 80 -2.88 -3.23 10.79
CA GLU A 80 -3.65 -2.04 10.43
C GLU A 80 -3.07 -0.78 11.08
N ASP A 81 -3.04 0.31 10.31
CA ASP A 81 -2.40 1.57 10.69
C ASP A 81 -3.45 2.68 10.91
N ILE A 82 -4.52 2.67 10.10
CA ILE A 82 -5.65 3.59 10.20
C ILE A 82 -6.97 2.81 10.11
N LEU A 83 -8.00 3.35 10.75
CA LEU A 83 -9.37 2.85 10.63
C LEU A 83 -10.24 3.93 9.99
N ILE A 84 -10.78 3.62 8.82
CA ILE A 84 -11.70 4.49 8.09
C ILE A 84 -13.13 4.05 8.42
N ILE A 85 -14.00 4.98 8.77
CA ILE A 85 -15.37 4.75 9.16
C ILE A 85 -16.25 5.47 8.15
N ASN A 86 -17.09 4.74 7.42
CA ASN A 86 -18.11 5.37 6.59
C ASN A 86 -19.18 5.98 7.51
N GLU A 87 -19.37 7.30 7.46
CA GLU A 87 -20.25 7.99 8.39
C GLU A 87 -21.75 7.73 8.12
N ILE A 88 -22.09 7.26 6.93
CA ILE A 88 -23.45 6.91 6.52
C ILE A 88 -23.79 5.49 6.97
N THR A 89 -22.96 4.51 6.62
CA THR A 89 -23.22 3.09 6.89
C THR A 89 -22.69 2.61 8.23
N LYS A 90 -21.86 3.43 8.90
CA LYS A 90 -21.09 3.10 10.11
C LYS A 90 -20.17 1.90 9.95
N THR A 91 -19.85 1.52 8.71
CA THR A 91 -18.96 0.40 8.44
C THR A 91 -17.51 0.82 8.68
N GLU A 92 -16.80 -0.02 9.41
CA GLU A 92 -15.39 0.12 9.68
C GLU A 92 -14.55 -0.56 8.59
N ILE A 93 -13.55 0.16 8.10
CA ILE A 93 -12.66 -0.25 7.03
C ILE A 93 -11.24 -0.13 7.57
N PRO A 94 -10.70 -1.22 8.11
CA PRO A 94 -9.31 -1.24 8.50
C PRO A 94 -8.40 -1.11 7.28
N VAL A 95 -7.35 -0.29 7.38
CA VAL A 95 -6.40 -0.06 6.29
C VAL A 95 -4.96 -0.09 6.79
N SER A 96 -4.11 -0.87 6.10
CA SER A 96 -2.65 -0.77 6.22
C SER A 96 -2.13 0.30 5.27
N LEU A 97 -1.48 1.32 5.81
CA LEU A 97 -0.89 2.40 5.03
C LEU A 97 0.59 2.10 4.82
N LYS A 98 1.05 2.21 3.56
CA LYS A 98 2.41 1.83 3.20
C LYS A 98 3.09 2.93 2.41
N ALA A 99 4.00 3.69 3.02
CA ALA A 99 4.84 4.67 2.33
C ALA A 99 6.11 4.02 1.77
N TYR A 100 6.21 3.87 0.45
CA TYR A 100 7.31 3.14 -0.21
C TYR A 100 7.83 3.88 -1.44
N GLY A 101 9.13 3.75 -1.69
CA GLY A 101 9.69 4.10 -2.99
C GLY A 101 9.16 3.18 -4.09
N ASP A 102 9.18 3.66 -5.34
CA ASP A 102 8.74 2.90 -6.49
C ASP A 102 9.58 1.63 -6.74
N GLY A 103 9.04 0.47 -6.37
CA GLY A 103 9.82 -0.76 -6.32
C GLY A 103 9.07 -1.94 -5.70
N PRO A 104 9.78 -2.83 -5.00
CA PRO A 104 9.17 -3.90 -4.22
C PRO A 104 8.20 -3.36 -3.18
N LEU A 105 6.99 -3.91 -3.16
CA LEU A 105 5.94 -3.58 -2.20
C LEU A 105 5.49 -4.86 -1.51
N GLN A 106 5.50 -4.86 -0.18
CA GLN A 106 4.91 -5.94 0.60
C GLN A 106 3.40 -5.72 0.67
N LEU A 107 2.63 -6.71 0.23
CA LEU A 107 1.17 -6.68 0.31
C LEU A 107 0.70 -7.25 1.64
N SER A 108 1.28 -8.37 2.08
CA SER A 108 0.96 -8.93 3.40
C SER A 108 2.18 -9.58 4.05
N THR A 109 2.18 -9.60 5.37
CA THR A 109 3.15 -10.34 6.17
C THR A 109 2.61 -11.74 6.43
N ASP A 110 3.33 -12.77 5.96
CA ASP A 110 3.01 -14.15 6.31
C ASP A 110 3.57 -14.46 7.70
N SER A 111 2.89 -13.97 8.73
CA SER A 111 3.26 -14.13 10.14
C SER A 111 3.27 -15.61 10.55
N SER A 112 2.32 -16.38 10.03
CA SER A 112 2.15 -17.81 10.30
C SER A 112 2.98 -18.74 9.40
N GLN A 113 3.76 -18.18 8.47
CA GLN A 113 4.67 -18.90 7.57
C GLN A 113 3.98 -19.99 6.72
N LYS A 114 2.73 -19.77 6.30
CA LYS A 114 1.91 -20.77 5.60
C LYS A 114 2.03 -20.72 4.08
N LEU A 115 2.18 -19.54 3.48
CA LEU A 115 2.07 -19.36 2.03
C LEU A 115 3.16 -20.12 1.27
N PHE A 116 4.41 -19.92 1.68
CA PHE A 116 5.54 -20.48 0.95
C PHE A 116 5.61 -22.02 1.06
N PRO A 117 5.54 -22.64 2.25
CA PRO A 117 5.54 -24.11 2.37
C PRO A 117 4.35 -24.76 1.65
N PHE A 118 3.17 -24.13 1.67
CA PHE A 118 2.02 -24.60 0.92
C PHE A 118 2.30 -24.63 -0.58
N LEU A 119 2.83 -23.54 -1.16
CA LEU A 119 3.18 -23.55 -2.59
C LEU A 119 4.26 -24.60 -2.94
N VAL A 120 5.20 -24.88 -2.02
CA VAL A 120 6.15 -26.00 -2.18
C VAL A 120 5.42 -27.34 -2.32
N SER A 121 4.39 -27.60 -1.51
CA SER A 121 3.60 -28.84 -1.60
C SER A 121 2.77 -28.95 -2.89
N GLN A 122 2.45 -27.81 -3.52
CA GLN A 122 1.73 -27.77 -4.79
C GLN A 122 2.62 -28.06 -6.01
N GLY A 123 3.94 -27.90 -5.89
CA GLY A 123 4.91 -28.16 -6.96
C GLY A 123 5.53 -26.90 -7.56
N LYS A 124 6.61 -27.08 -8.34
CA LYS A 124 7.51 -25.99 -8.76
C LYS A 124 7.08 -25.21 -9.99
N ASN A 125 6.13 -25.71 -10.76
CA ASN A 125 5.63 -25.06 -11.98
C ASN A 125 4.17 -25.47 -12.19
N ILE A 126 3.26 -24.52 -11.99
CA ILE A 126 1.82 -24.77 -11.96
C ILE A 126 1.19 -23.95 -13.09
N THR A 127 0.61 -24.63 -14.08
CA THR A 127 -0.05 -24.04 -15.25
C THR A 127 -1.52 -24.46 -15.38
N ASP A 128 -1.95 -25.47 -14.63
CA ASP A 128 -3.34 -25.90 -14.62
C ASP A 128 -4.20 -24.84 -13.92
N LYS A 129 -5.11 -24.24 -14.69
CA LYS A 129 -6.02 -23.20 -14.23
C LYS A 129 -6.89 -23.66 -13.06
N LYS A 130 -7.39 -24.91 -13.07
CA LYS A 130 -8.20 -25.43 -11.96
C LYS A 130 -7.39 -25.50 -10.67
N LYS A 131 -6.13 -25.91 -10.78
CA LYS A 131 -5.20 -25.95 -9.64
C LYS A 131 -4.85 -24.56 -9.12
N ILE A 132 -4.64 -23.59 -10.01
CA ILE A 132 -4.40 -22.19 -9.62
C ILE A 132 -5.63 -21.61 -8.89
N GLU A 133 -6.83 -21.86 -9.40
CA GLU A 133 -8.07 -21.45 -8.74
C GLU A 133 -8.25 -22.10 -7.37
N GLN A 134 -7.86 -23.38 -7.22
CA GLN A 134 -7.87 -24.07 -5.93
C GLN A 134 -6.86 -23.49 -4.94
N ILE A 135 -5.67 -23.08 -5.41
CA ILE A 135 -4.65 -22.42 -4.56
C ILE A 135 -5.19 -21.11 -3.99
N PHE A 136 -5.80 -20.25 -4.81
CA PHE A 136 -6.36 -18.99 -4.31
C PHE A 136 -7.57 -19.17 -3.39
N LYS A 137 -8.25 -20.33 -3.46
CA LYS A 137 -9.36 -20.69 -2.57
C LYS A 137 -8.90 -21.47 -1.33
N SER A 138 -7.61 -21.74 -1.19
CA SER A 138 -7.09 -22.50 -0.05
C SER A 138 -7.05 -21.63 1.20
N LYS A 139 -7.09 -22.29 2.37
CA LYS A 139 -7.03 -21.61 3.67
C LYS A 139 -5.75 -20.78 3.83
N GLU A 140 -4.64 -21.23 3.24
CA GLU A 140 -3.37 -20.51 3.29
C GLU A 140 -3.41 -19.18 2.54
N PHE A 141 -4.28 -19.07 1.53
CA PHE A 141 -4.49 -17.86 0.72
C PHE A 141 -5.75 -17.08 1.12
N GLU A 142 -6.40 -17.44 2.23
CA GLU A 142 -7.61 -16.75 2.71
C GLU A 142 -7.36 -15.25 2.91
N ASP A 143 -6.17 -14.87 3.37
CA ASP A 143 -5.79 -13.46 3.58
C ASP A 143 -5.29 -12.74 2.32
N PHE A 144 -5.38 -13.36 1.14
CA PHE A 144 -4.80 -12.79 -0.08
C PHE A 144 -5.49 -11.48 -0.50
N ASP A 145 -6.80 -11.33 -0.27
CA ASP A 145 -7.58 -10.15 -0.63
C ASP A 145 -8.36 -9.52 0.53
N THR A 146 -8.06 -9.89 1.78
CA THR A 146 -8.77 -9.42 2.99
C THR A 146 -8.22 -8.12 3.55
N ILE A 147 -6.91 -7.87 3.40
CA ILE A 147 -6.27 -6.68 3.94
C ILE A 147 -6.42 -5.53 2.94
N ASN A 148 -7.08 -4.44 3.36
CA ASN A 148 -7.09 -3.21 2.59
C ASN A 148 -5.73 -2.52 2.74
N ILE A 149 -5.01 -2.35 1.64
CA ILE A 149 -3.70 -1.71 1.65
C ILE A 149 -3.80 -0.41 0.86
N MET A 150 -3.30 0.68 1.42
CA MET A 150 -3.19 1.97 0.76
C MET A 150 -1.72 2.39 0.62
N PRO A 151 -1.03 1.95 -0.45
CA PRO A 151 0.35 2.32 -0.69
C PRO A 151 0.49 3.75 -1.21
N LEU A 152 1.25 4.57 -0.50
CA LEU A 152 1.72 5.88 -0.93
C LEU A 152 3.10 5.70 -1.58
N ILE A 153 3.10 5.67 -2.91
CA ILE A 153 4.28 5.37 -3.72
C ILE A 153 4.95 6.67 -4.18
N TYR A 154 6.27 6.76 -4.05
CA TYR A 154 7.04 7.90 -4.55
C TYR A 154 8.19 7.48 -5.48
N ASP A 155 8.44 8.30 -6.50
CA ASP A 155 9.59 8.25 -7.37
C ASP A 155 10.46 9.46 -7.04
N GLU A 156 11.43 9.24 -6.15
CA GLU A 156 12.28 10.28 -5.58
C GLU A 156 13.08 11.03 -6.65
N LYS A 157 13.57 10.31 -7.67
CA LYS A 157 14.39 10.90 -8.73
C LYS A 157 13.61 11.92 -9.56
N LYS A 158 12.30 11.72 -9.68
CA LYS A 158 11.40 12.58 -10.44
C LYS A 158 10.51 13.46 -9.56
N GLN A 159 10.70 13.40 -8.23
CA GLN A 159 9.89 14.13 -7.24
C GLN A 159 8.39 14.04 -7.51
N ARG A 160 7.90 12.81 -7.67
CA ARG A 160 6.48 12.55 -7.93
C ARG A 160 5.97 11.40 -7.07
N CYS A 161 4.67 11.39 -6.83
CA CYS A 161 4.01 10.43 -5.98
C CYS A 161 2.65 9.98 -6.53
N ASN A 162 2.13 8.87 -6.02
CA ASN A 162 0.86 8.27 -6.41
C ASN A 162 0.35 7.37 -5.28
N ILE A 163 -0.96 7.32 -5.08
CA ILE A 163 -1.57 6.28 -4.24
C ILE A 163 -1.99 5.13 -5.15
N MET A 164 -1.23 4.03 -5.10
CA MET A 164 -1.36 2.90 -6.03
C MET A 164 -1.90 1.66 -5.33
N ILE A 165 -3.17 1.34 -5.55
CA ILE A 165 -3.84 0.19 -4.93
C ILE A 165 -3.66 -1.05 -5.81
N PHE A 166 -3.18 -2.14 -5.23
CA PHE A 166 -3.05 -3.40 -5.95
C PHE A 166 -4.42 -4.06 -6.17
N ASP A 167 -4.74 -4.44 -7.40
CA ASP A 167 -6.00 -5.08 -7.77
C ASP A 167 -5.88 -6.61 -7.61
N HIS A 168 -6.18 -7.09 -6.41
CA HIS A 168 -6.15 -8.52 -6.06
C HIS A 168 -7.06 -9.36 -6.97
N LYS A 169 -8.26 -8.85 -7.29
CA LYS A 169 -9.23 -9.56 -8.14
C LYS A 169 -8.68 -9.75 -9.55
N LYS A 170 -8.09 -8.71 -10.13
CA LYS A 170 -7.43 -8.78 -11.44
C LYS A 170 -6.19 -9.66 -11.41
N ALA A 171 -5.41 -9.63 -10.33
CA ALA A 171 -4.25 -10.49 -10.14
C ALA A 171 -4.65 -11.98 -10.14
N ILE A 172 -5.66 -12.37 -9.35
CA ILE A 172 -6.19 -13.74 -9.30
C ILE A 172 -6.70 -14.14 -10.69
N LYS A 173 -7.56 -13.32 -11.30
CA LYS A 173 -8.17 -13.61 -12.60
C LYS A 173 -7.15 -13.82 -13.72
N ASN A 174 -6.07 -13.03 -13.72
CA ASN A 174 -5.09 -13.04 -14.80
C ASN A 174 -3.92 -14.01 -14.56
N THR A 175 -3.76 -14.54 -13.34
CA THR A 175 -2.69 -15.50 -13.05
C THR A 175 -2.88 -16.74 -13.94
N SER A 176 -1.92 -16.98 -14.82
CA SER A 176 -1.92 -18.14 -15.71
C SER A 176 -0.92 -19.21 -15.27
N ARG A 177 0.10 -18.80 -14.49
CA ARG A 177 1.20 -19.68 -14.10
C ARG A 177 1.83 -19.22 -12.79
N ILE A 178 2.14 -20.19 -11.93
CA ILE A 178 2.89 -20.00 -10.68
C ILE A 178 4.20 -20.77 -10.80
N ILE A 179 5.33 -20.10 -10.58
CA ILE A 179 6.66 -20.63 -10.91
C ILE A 179 7.61 -20.47 -9.73
N PHE A 180 8.23 -21.56 -9.32
CA PHE A 180 9.31 -21.55 -8.35
C PHE A 180 10.60 -21.00 -8.97
N VAL A 181 11.13 -19.91 -8.40
CA VAL A 181 12.42 -19.33 -8.77
C VAL A 181 13.37 -19.50 -7.61
N ASP A 182 14.37 -20.36 -7.82
CA ASP A 182 15.32 -20.75 -6.78
C ASP A 182 16.42 -19.71 -6.51
N LYS A 183 17.22 -19.94 -5.47
CA LYS A 183 18.44 -19.18 -5.20
C LYS A 183 19.37 -19.19 -6.43
N ASN A 184 19.94 -18.03 -6.74
CA ASN A 184 20.79 -17.80 -7.92
C ASN A 184 20.11 -18.15 -9.25
N LYS A 185 18.78 -18.01 -9.31
CA LYS A 185 18.00 -18.10 -10.54
C LYS A 185 17.14 -16.85 -10.72
N ARG A 186 16.69 -16.64 -11.95
CA ARG A 186 15.74 -15.59 -12.32
C ARG A 186 14.76 -16.11 -13.37
N PHE A 187 13.57 -15.52 -13.39
CA PHE A 187 12.63 -15.72 -14.47
C PHE A 187 13.01 -14.81 -15.65
N ASN A 188 13.24 -15.39 -16.82
CA ASN A 188 13.50 -14.64 -18.04
C ASN A 188 12.17 -14.36 -18.75
N LEU A 189 11.82 -13.08 -18.91
CA LEU A 189 10.55 -12.66 -19.50
C LEU A 189 10.45 -13.05 -21.00
N THR A 190 11.57 -13.02 -21.74
CA THR A 190 11.60 -13.36 -23.16
C THR A 190 11.38 -14.85 -23.40
N THR A 191 12.08 -15.71 -22.66
CA THR A 191 12.01 -17.17 -22.84
C THR A 191 10.94 -17.82 -21.96
N GLN A 192 10.36 -17.08 -21.02
CA GLN A 192 9.43 -17.54 -19.99
C GLN A 192 9.93 -18.78 -19.23
N LYS A 193 11.25 -18.85 -19.01
CA LYS A 193 11.92 -19.94 -18.31
C LYS A 193 12.72 -19.42 -17.14
N VAL A 194 12.88 -20.28 -16.13
CA VAL A 194 13.79 -20.05 -15.02
C VAL A 194 15.20 -20.40 -15.49
N ILE A 195 16.10 -19.42 -15.44
CA ILE A 195 17.50 -19.58 -15.86
C ILE A 195 18.45 -19.34 -14.68
N GLY A 196 19.59 -20.02 -14.70
CA GLY A 196 20.67 -19.82 -13.71
C GLY A 196 21.42 -18.50 -13.93
N GLY A 197 21.98 -17.93 -12.86
CA GLY A 197 22.86 -16.76 -12.92
C GLY A 197 22.80 -15.87 -11.66
N LYS A 198 23.31 -14.63 -11.75
CA LYS A 198 23.10 -13.61 -10.71
C LYS A 198 21.61 -13.29 -10.61
N GLY A 199 20.94 -13.93 -9.65
CA GLY A 199 19.49 -13.93 -9.48
C GLY A 199 19.09 -13.70 -8.03
N ARG A 200 18.00 -14.35 -7.60
CA ARG A 200 17.46 -14.17 -6.25
C ARG A 200 18.39 -14.74 -5.18
N LYS A 201 18.51 -14.05 -4.04
CA LYS A 201 19.21 -14.56 -2.85
C LYS A 201 18.40 -15.64 -2.11
N HIS A 202 17.08 -15.48 -2.11
CA HIS A 202 16.13 -16.39 -1.49
C HIS A 202 15.09 -16.84 -2.52
N PRO A 203 14.63 -18.09 -2.44
CA PRO A 203 13.66 -18.61 -3.40
C PRO A 203 12.30 -17.90 -3.27
N ILE A 204 11.54 -17.88 -4.37
CA ILE A 204 10.20 -17.34 -4.44
C ILE A 204 9.27 -18.23 -5.26
N PHE A 205 7.98 -18.04 -5.09
CA PHE A 205 6.99 -18.38 -6.10
C PHE A 205 6.52 -17.11 -6.80
N MET A 206 6.75 -17.01 -8.11
CA MET A 206 6.35 -15.89 -8.94
C MET A 206 5.04 -16.22 -9.65
N PHE A 207 4.11 -15.28 -9.64
CA PHE A 207 2.82 -15.35 -10.31
C PHE A 207 2.89 -14.50 -11.58
N VAL A 208 2.57 -15.10 -12.72
CA VAL A 208 2.63 -14.44 -14.02
C VAL A 208 1.34 -14.58 -14.82
N ASP A 209 1.08 -13.60 -15.68
CA ASP A 209 -0.08 -13.61 -16.58
C ASP A 209 0.13 -14.53 -17.79
N SER A 210 -0.86 -14.62 -18.69
CA SER A 210 -0.77 -15.46 -19.89
C SER A 210 0.28 -15.01 -20.90
N LYS A 211 0.79 -13.78 -20.78
CA LYS A 211 1.88 -13.22 -21.58
C LYS A 211 3.24 -13.35 -20.89
N GLY A 212 3.29 -13.93 -19.68
CA GLY A 212 4.48 -14.05 -18.86
C GLY A 212 4.87 -12.76 -18.11
N ASN A 213 3.99 -11.76 -18.05
CA ASN A 213 4.24 -10.55 -17.27
C ASN A 213 4.13 -10.84 -15.77
N TYR A 214 4.96 -10.16 -14.98
CA TYR A 214 4.96 -10.26 -13.54
C TYR A 214 3.70 -9.66 -12.91
N ILE A 215 3.08 -10.39 -11.95
CA ILE A 215 1.92 -9.95 -11.18
C ILE A 215 2.31 -9.70 -9.72
N CYS A 216 2.75 -10.75 -9.05
CA CYS A 216 3.14 -10.75 -7.64
C CYS A 216 4.07 -11.95 -7.35
N GLU A 217 4.56 -12.05 -6.13
CA GLU A 217 5.39 -13.15 -5.67
C GLU A 217 5.16 -13.48 -4.19
N VAL A 218 5.23 -14.75 -3.84
CA VAL A 218 5.35 -15.19 -2.45
C VAL A 218 6.84 -15.39 -2.15
N ARG A 219 7.34 -14.66 -1.17
CA ARG A 219 8.74 -14.74 -0.74
C ARG A 219 8.95 -15.78 0.35
N TYR A 220 10.09 -16.45 0.30
CA TYR A 220 10.52 -17.39 1.34
C TYR A 220 10.50 -16.75 2.73
N GLY A 221 9.91 -17.46 3.69
CA GLY A 221 9.71 -16.99 5.05
C GLY A 221 10.15 -17.91 6.18
N GLY A 222 10.99 -18.92 5.90
CA GLY A 222 11.44 -19.83 6.95
C GLY A 222 12.26 -19.14 8.05
N ALA A 223 12.57 -19.87 9.13
CA ALA A 223 13.07 -19.34 10.41
C ALA A 223 14.26 -18.36 10.38
N SER A 224 15.03 -18.31 9.29
CA SER A 224 16.15 -17.39 9.08
C SER A 224 15.80 -16.09 8.34
N ALA A 225 14.56 -15.91 7.88
CA ALA A 225 14.09 -14.73 7.16
C ALA A 225 13.43 -13.71 8.10
N ASN A 226 13.78 -12.43 7.93
CA ASN A 226 13.11 -11.34 8.65
C ASN A 226 11.61 -11.30 8.29
N ALA A 227 10.75 -10.85 9.21
CA ALA A 227 9.33 -10.62 8.95
C ALA A 227 9.05 -9.73 7.73
N LEU A 228 9.90 -8.73 7.52
CA LEU A 228 9.87 -7.83 6.36
C LEU A 228 10.44 -8.46 5.08
N GLN A 229 10.69 -9.78 5.06
CA GLN A 229 11.22 -10.49 3.90
C GLN A 229 10.33 -11.66 3.46
N ARG A 230 9.22 -11.92 4.18
CA ARG A 230 8.31 -13.04 3.96
C ARG A 230 6.91 -12.59 3.60
N GLY A 231 6.15 -13.47 2.97
CA GLY A 231 4.75 -13.23 2.62
C GLY A 231 4.54 -12.78 1.18
N LEU A 232 3.43 -12.08 0.94
CA LEU A 232 3.01 -11.67 -0.39
C LEU A 232 3.64 -10.32 -0.77
N TRP A 233 4.26 -10.29 -1.93
CA TRP A 233 4.94 -9.12 -2.48
C TRP A 233 4.49 -8.85 -3.89
N THR A 234 4.59 -7.61 -4.31
CA THR A 234 4.52 -7.21 -5.72
C THR A 234 5.62 -6.18 -6.00
N HIS A 235 5.58 -5.55 -7.17
CA HIS A 235 6.54 -4.55 -7.58
C HIS A 235 5.85 -3.48 -8.42
N THR A 236 5.78 -2.25 -7.91
CA THR A 236 4.95 -1.18 -8.50
C THR A 236 5.37 -0.80 -9.93
N LYS A 237 6.66 -0.94 -10.27
CA LYS A 237 7.16 -0.79 -11.65
C LYS A 237 6.81 -1.96 -12.58
N ASN A 238 6.98 -3.21 -12.12
CA ASN A 238 6.91 -4.38 -12.98
C ASN A 238 5.47 -4.89 -13.15
N ALA A 239 4.63 -4.65 -12.15
CA ALA A 239 3.22 -5.03 -12.13
C ALA A 239 2.28 -3.82 -12.29
N ILE A 240 2.73 -2.72 -12.91
CA ILE A 240 1.97 -1.46 -12.99
C ILE A 240 0.54 -1.65 -13.54
N SER A 241 0.33 -2.61 -14.45
CA SER A 241 -0.99 -2.95 -15.00
C SER A 241 -1.96 -3.55 -13.99
N TYR A 242 -1.48 -3.96 -12.82
CA TYR A 242 -2.25 -4.50 -11.69
C TYR A 242 -2.47 -3.47 -10.59
N PHE A 243 -2.09 -2.21 -10.82
CA PHE A 243 -2.35 -1.13 -9.91
C PHE A 243 -3.43 -0.20 -10.44
N ASP A 244 -4.23 0.27 -9.51
CA ASP A 244 -5.20 1.33 -9.71
C ASP A 244 -4.75 2.59 -8.97
N SER A 245 -4.79 3.74 -9.63
CA SER A 245 -4.30 5.01 -9.08
C SER A 245 -5.44 5.80 -8.47
N LEU A 246 -5.41 6.04 -7.15
CA LEU A 246 -6.42 6.88 -6.50
C LEU A 246 -6.19 8.38 -6.77
N THR A 247 -4.98 8.75 -7.15
CA THR A 247 -4.59 10.13 -7.47
C THR A 247 -4.77 10.50 -8.94
N ASN A 248 -5.39 9.62 -9.74
CA ASN A 248 -5.56 9.77 -11.20
C ASN A 248 -4.23 9.97 -11.96
N GLY A 249 -3.19 9.28 -11.52
CA GLY A 249 -1.85 9.33 -12.09
C GLY A 249 -0.79 9.84 -11.11
N TRP A 250 0.41 10.06 -11.64
CA TRP A 250 1.51 10.65 -10.87
C TRP A 250 1.27 12.13 -10.61
N ILE A 251 1.58 12.56 -9.40
CA ILE A 251 1.52 13.95 -8.94
C ILE A 251 2.94 14.39 -8.62
N ASP A 252 3.39 15.48 -9.23
CA ASP A 252 4.65 16.11 -8.86
C ASP A 252 4.51 16.79 -7.49
N TYR A 253 5.55 16.70 -6.68
CA TYR A 253 5.61 17.35 -5.37
C TYR A 253 6.88 18.17 -5.21
N SER A 254 6.81 19.21 -4.39
CA SER A 254 7.96 20.01 -3.98
C SER A 254 8.17 19.92 -2.48
N HIS A 255 9.42 20.05 -2.03
CA HIS A 255 9.71 20.10 -0.61
C HIS A 255 9.17 21.38 0.04
N ASN A 256 8.43 21.22 1.13
CA ASN A 256 7.94 22.32 1.95
C ASN A 256 8.89 22.57 3.14
N HIS A 257 9.96 23.35 2.92
CA HIS A 257 10.92 23.64 3.98
C HIS A 257 10.32 24.43 5.15
N THR A 258 9.25 25.20 4.92
CA THR A 258 8.50 25.88 5.99
C THR A 258 7.87 24.87 6.93
N LEU A 259 7.32 23.77 6.42
CA LEU A 259 6.79 22.68 7.25
C LEU A 259 7.90 22.01 8.08
N VAL A 260 9.08 21.77 7.51
CA VAL A 260 10.23 21.23 8.27
C VAL A 260 10.62 22.16 9.43
N LYS A 261 10.59 23.48 9.19
CA LYS A 261 10.83 24.47 10.23
C LYS A 261 9.71 24.47 11.28
N LEU A 262 8.45 24.34 10.87
CA LEU A 262 7.30 24.23 11.77
C LEU A 262 7.44 23.04 12.72
N PHE A 263 7.80 21.86 12.22
CA PHE A 263 8.10 20.69 13.07
C PHE A 263 9.23 20.98 14.05
N SER A 264 10.30 21.61 13.59
CA SER A 264 11.44 21.97 14.44
C SER A 264 11.04 22.93 15.58
N LEU A 265 10.14 23.87 15.30
CA LEU A 265 9.60 24.79 16.30
C LEU A 265 8.65 24.06 17.25
N ALA A 266 7.74 23.23 16.73
CA ALA A 266 6.78 22.46 17.50
C ALA A 266 7.47 21.56 18.53
N LEU A 267 8.61 20.96 18.21
CA LEU A 267 9.34 20.11 19.17
C LEU A 267 9.93 20.88 20.37
N ASN A 268 10.01 22.21 20.32
CA ASN A 268 10.61 23.05 21.37
C ASN A 268 9.62 24.05 21.99
N SER A 269 8.38 24.13 21.49
CA SER A 269 7.37 25.06 22.00
C SER A 269 6.50 24.44 23.09
N SER A 270 5.79 25.29 23.83
CA SER A 270 4.82 24.87 24.84
C SER A 270 3.50 24.44 24.21
N GLU A 271 2.70 23.68 24.96
CA GLU A 271 1.33 23.27 24.59
C GLU A 271 0.45 24.47 24.18
N LYS A 272 0.56 25.60 24.91
CA LYS A 272 -0.12 26.85 24.55
C LYS A 272 0.27 27.33 23.15
N GLY A 273 1.56 27.25 22.81
CA GLY A 273 2.05 27.61 21.48
C GLY A 273 1.53 26.65 20.40
N HIS A 274 1.43 25.35 20.70
CA HIS A 274 0.84 24.37 19.79
C HIS A 274 -0.64 24.64 19.53
N GLY A 275 -1.42 24.96 20.58
CA GLY A 275 -2.83 25.32 20.45
C GLY A 275 -3.05 26.49 19.49
N LEU A 276 -2.28 27.57 19.66
CA LEU A 276 -2.33 28.72 18.75
C LEU A 276 -1.94 28.35 17.32
N ALA A 277 -0.92 27.51 17.15
CA ALA A 277 -0.53 27.03 15.82
C ALA A 277 -1.64 26.19 15.17
N ASN A 278 -2.32 25.34 15.93
CA ASN A 278 -3.43 24.53 15.43
C ASN A 278 -4.57 25.41 14.89
N ASP A 279 -4.94 26.48 15.61
CA ASP A 279 -5.99 27.40 15.17
C ASP A 279 -5.64 28.09 13.84
N ILE A 280 -4.37 28.50 13.70
CA ILE A 280 -3.86 29.12 12.46
C ILE A 280 -3.89 28.12 11.30
N LEU A 281 -3.42 26.90 11.53
CA LEU A 281 -3.39 25.85 10.51
C LEU A 281 -4.80 25.41 10.09
N GLN A 282 -5.72 25.29 11.04
CA GLN A 282 -7.10 24.92 10.74
C GLN A 282 -7.79 25.99 9.88
N LYS A 283 -7.56 27.27 10.17
CA LYS A 283 -8.09 28.36 9.36
C LYS A 283 -7.57 28.30 7.92
N ASP A 284 -6.27 28.06 7.72
CA ASP A 284 -5.67 27.89 6.39
C ASP A 284 -6.29 26.70 5.64
N ILE A 285 -6.48 25.55 6.32
CA ILE A 285 -7.15 24.37 5.76
C ILE A 285 -8.60 24.69 5.34
N ASP A 286 -9.33 25.45 6.15
CA ASP A 286 -10.72 25.83 5.82
C ASP A 286 -10.79 26.79 4.64
N ASP A 287 -9.76 27.62 4.43
CA ASP A 287 -9.66 28.46 3.24
C ASP A 287 -9.29 27.65 1.99
N LEU A 288 -8.44 26.61 2.12
CA LEU A 288 -8.12 25.67 1.02
C LEU A 288 -9.35 24.92 0.49
N LYS A 289 -10.35 24.65 1.35
CA LYS A 289 -11.61 23.99 0.96
C LYS A 289 -12.50 24.84 0.05
N LYS A 290 -12.30 26.16 0.02
CA LYS A 290 -13.13 27.12 -0.73
C LYS A 290 -12.64 27.38 -2.15
N ILE A 291 -11.44 26.88 -2.49
CA ILE A 291 -10.79 27.00 -3.80
C ILE A 291 -11.29 25.88 -4.72
#